data_AF-A0A965PB39-F1
#
_entry.id   AF-A0A965PB39-F1
#
_cell.length_a   1.000
_cell.length_b   1.000
_cell.length_c   1.000
_cell.angle_alpha   90.00
_cell.angle_beta   90.00
_cell.angle_gamma   90.00
#
_symmetry.space_group_name_H-M   'P 1'
#
loop_
_entity.id
_entity.type
_entity.pdbx_description
1 polymer ?
#
loop_
_entity_poly.entity_id
_entity_poly.type
_entity_poly.pdbx_seq_one_letter_code
_entity_poly.pdbx_strand_id
1 'polypeptide(L)'
;MVTAGADAAIADITGLQTALDGKVDENAAITGATKTKITYDAKGLVTAGADATTADIADSSNKRYVTDAQLTVIGNTSGTNTGDQNLFSKVAVAGQSDVVADSTGDTLTLVAGSNITITTDASTDSITIASTGGGGGVSDGDKGDITVSSSGTVWTVDNKAVSLAKIQDITTARILGRVTASTGVTEELTGTQATTLLDTFTSSLKGLAPASGGGTSNFLRADGTWAAPPTGSAGTVISPSQITSWQNNYNPTSWASTVQTLRLDGNSAFNFITGLTATTGGHRVKLLNVGSNPIGMLDASTSSTAANRFEFGGRDLVLLPGRAMELEYDGTSSRWRAAESVNIWSEVGEWVNFDRVELYHRNVSNIGAHHLAYLTASGTLAENNGGSGGIRPRIGVVTLGTGTSSSSRALLAPAAQNFRMYVFHDGTSYVNYHYYESSIRISALSDAADIFSIKCGWLNSDSASSVGAETNGLFLMYRHNLNSGQWVLRAVNNTTITEGNSTSAVAAATWYRVKVIAYPDGTAAAYVNGTLVATLASGLPGSGQDCAPMTIIRKEGGTTGTTARSIDLDYMAIGTIYNSAR
;
A
#
# COMPACT_ATOMS: atom_id res chain seq x y z
N MET A 1 -122.49 117.20 -139.79
CA MET A 1 -122.22 116.04 -140.66
C MET A 1 -120.78 116.20 -141.15
N VAL A 2 -119.79 115.83 -140.32
CA VAL A 2 -119.14 114.48 -140.21
C VAL A 2 -118.25 114.25 -141.44
N THR A 3 -116.91 114.16 -141.32
CA THR A 3 -116.18 112.89 -141.07
C THR A 3 -114.83 113.03 -140.33
N ALA A 4 -114.42 111.95 -139.65
CA ALA A 4 -113.47 111.85 -138.54
C ALA A 4 -111.95 111.99 -138.83
N GLY A 5 -111.22 112.58 -137.86
CA GLY A 5 -109.85 112.21 -137.44
C GLY A 5 -108.68 113.13 -137.84
N ALA A 6 -108.26 114.05 -136.95
CA ALA A 6 -106.86 114.41 -136.63
C ALA A 6 -106.80 115.44 -135.46
N ASP A 7 -105.83 115.28 -134.55
CA ASP A 7 -105.80 115.78 -133.16
C ASP A 7 -105.45 117.27 -132.93
N ALA A 8 -105.85 117.78 -131.75
CA ALA A 8 -105.67 119.14 -131.23
C ALA A 8 -104.28 119.40 -130.59
N ALA A 9 -103.76 120.62 -130.67
CA ALA A 9 -102.49 121.05 -130.07
C ALA A 9 -102.67 121.55 -128.61
N ILE A 10 -101.59 121.58 -127.82
CA ILE A 10 -101.61 121.98 -126.39
C ILE A 10 -102.24 123.37 -126.15
N ALA A 11 -102.07 124.31 -127.09
CA ALA A 11 -102.68 125.64 -127.00
C ALA A 11 -104.21 125.61 -127.06
N ASP A 12 -104.81 124.52 -127.55
CA ASP A 12 -106.25 124.35 -127.69
C ASP A 12 -106.95 124.03 -126.35
N ILE A 13 -106.19 123.83 -125.25
CA ILE A 13 -106.71 123.60 -123.90
C ILE A 13 -106.17 124.67 -122.92
N THR A 14 -106.99 125.68 -122.62
CA THR A 14 -106.65 126.75 -121.68
C THR A 14 -106.24 126.21 -120.30
N GLY A 15 -105.04 126.56 -119.83
CA GLY A 15 -104.55 126.28 -118.47
C GLY A 15 -103.66 125.03 -118.31
N LEU A 16 -103.52 124.20 -119.36
CA LEU A 16 -102.72 122.97 -119.28
C LEU A 16 -101.23 123.23 -118.97
N GLN A 17 -100.62 124.27 -119.55
CA GLN A 17 -99.21 124.61 -119.30
C GLN A 17 -98.93 124.93 -117.82
N THR A 18 -99.81 125.68 -117.16
CA THR A 18 -99.64 126.04 -115.74
C THR A 18 -99.70 124.82 -114.81
N ALA A 19 -100.50 123.81 -115.16
CA ALA A 19 -100.55 122.56 -114.38
C ALA A 19 -99.28 121.71 -114.58
N LEU A 20 -98.68 121.75 -115.77
CA LEU A 20 -97.41 121.09 -116.08
C LEU A 20 -96.23 121.75 -115.37
N ASP A 21 -96.18 123.08 -115.31
CA ASP A 21 -95.11 123.82 -114.63
C ASP A 21 -95.06 123.56 -113.10
N GLY A 22 -96.13 123.01 -112.52
CA GLY A 22 -96.20 122.65 -111.09
C GLY A 22 -95.75 121.22 -110.74
N LYS A 23 -95.31 120.43 -111.72
CA LYS A 23 -94.79 119.07 -111.49
C LYS A 23 -93.27 119.09 -111.41
N VAL A 24 -92.71 118.22 -110.58
CA VAL A 24 -91.26 118.08 -110.43
C VAL A 24 -90.78 117.11 -111.50
N ASP A 25 -89.79 117.53 -112.28
CA ASP A 25 -89.11 116.68 -113.26
C ASP A 25 -88.43 115.48 -112.57
N GLU A 26 -88.41 114.34 -113.24
CA GLU A 26 -87.73 113.15 -112.75
C GLU A 26 -86.21 113.34 -112.73
N ASN A 27 -85.55 112.80 -111.69
CA ASN A 27 -84.09 112.69 -111.70
C ASN A 27 -83.66 111.60 -112.68
N ALA A 28 -82.44 111.73 -113.20
CA ALA A 28 -81.83 110.69 -114.02
C ALA A 28 -81.83 109.34 -113.29
N ALA A 29 -82.14 108.27 -114.02
CA ALA A 29 -82.28 106.93 -113.46
C ALA A 29 -80.98 106.46 -112.78
N ILE A 30 -81.08 106.06 -111.51
CA ILE A 30 -79.98 105.42 -110.78
C ILE A 30 -80.06 103.90 -110.97
N THR A 31 -78.92 103.26 -111.23
CA THR A 31 -78.85 101.79 -111.30
C THR A 31 -78.96 101.20 -109.90
N GLY A 32 -79.96 100.34 -109.66
CA GLY A 32 -80.15 99.70 -108.36
C GLY A 32 -78.93 98.89 -107.91
N ALA A 33 -78.50 99.09 -106.67
CA ALA A 33 -77.43 98.31 -106.02
C ALA A 33 -77.77 98.06 -104.54
N THR A 34 -77.14 97.07 -103.92
CA THR A 34 -77.37 96.70 -102.51
C THR A 34 -76.48 97.51 -101.55
N LYS A 35 -76.32 98.80 -101.81
CA LYS A 35 -75.49 99.69 -100.98
C LYS A 35 -76.25 100.06 -99.70
N THR A 36 -75.55 100.11 -98.57
CA THR A 36 -76.17 100.18 -97.24
C THR A 36 -76.49 101.59 -96.75
N LYS A 37 -76.03 102.63 -97.46
CA LYS A 37 -76.34 104.04 -97.20
C LYS A 37 -76.88 104.71 -98.46
N ILE A 38 -77.89 105.57 -98.33
CA ILE A 38 -78.45 106.36 -99.44
C ILE A 38 -78.20 107.85 -99.21
N THR A 39 -78.05 108.58 -100.31
CA THR A 39 -77.98 110.04 -100.36
C THR A 39 -79.19 110.56 -101.13
N TYR A 40 -79.76 111.66 -100.67
CA TYR A 40 -80.90 112.32 -101.29
C TYR A 40 -80.57 113.77 -101.63
N ASP A 41 -81.20 114.32 -102.66
CA ASP A 41 -81.12 115.74 -102.98
C ASP A 41 -81.99 116.59 -102.04
N ALA A 42 -81.92 117.92 -102.19
CA ALA A 42 -82.71 118.85 -101.39
C ALA A 42 -84.23 118.70 -101.59
N LYS A 43 -84.68 118.04 -102.68
CA LYS A 43 -86.09 117.73 -102.94
C LYS A 43 -86.52 116.40 -102.29
N GLY A 44 -85.58 115.68 -101.66
CA GLY A 44 -85.82 114.40 -100.98
C GLY A 44 -85.79 113.19 -101.93
N LEU A 45 -85.39 113.38 -103.19
CA LEU A 45 -85.24 112.29 -104.14
C LEU A 45 -83.87 111.66 -104.00
N VAL A 46 -83.78 110.33 -104.05
CA VAL A 46 -82.52 109.58 -103.90
C VAL A 46 -81.61 109.86 -105.10
N THR A 47 -80.35 110.19 -104.84
CA THR A 47 -79.35 110.53 -105.86
C THR A 47 -78.21 109.52 -105.99
N ALA A 48 -77.86 108.80 -104.92
CA ALA A 48 -76.82 107.76 -104.95
C ALA A 48 -76.87 106.85 -103.71
N GLY A 49 -76.16 105.71 -103.77
CA GLY A 49 -75.89 104.86 -102.60
C GLY A 49 -74.39 104.58 -102.40
N ALA A 50 -73.97 104.32 -101.16
CA ALA A 50 -72.59 103.99 -100.77
C ALA A 50 -72.55 102.87 -99.71
N ASP A 51 -71.43 102.15 -99.59
CA ASP A 51 -71.23 101.17 -98.49
C ASP A 51 -70.82 101.90 -97.21
N ALA A 52 -71.39 101.50 -96.07
CA ALA A 52 -70.97 102.00 -94.77
C ALA A 52 -69.57 101.48 -94.37
N THR A 53 -68.75 102.35 -93.78
CA THR A 53 -67.46 102.00 -93.15
C THR A 53 -67.57 102.02 -91.63
N THR A 54 -66.52 101.59 -90.91
CA THR A 54 -66.49 101.69 -89.45
C THR A 54 -66.57 103.14 -88.94
N ALA A 55 -66.28 104.14 -89.78
CA ALA A 55 -66.46 105.55 -89.44
C ALA A 55 -67.94 105.99 -89.44
N ASP A 56 -68.82 105.28 -90.16
CA ASP A 56 -70.26 105.56 -90.19
C ASP A 56 -71.01 104.94 -89.00
N ILE A 57 -70.34 104.16 -88.15
CA ILE A 57 -70.92 103.44 -87.01
C ILE A 57 -70.38 104.01 -85.69
N ALA A 58 -71.24 104.66 -84.90
CA ALA A 58 -70.86 105.18 -83.58
C ALA A 58 -70.65 104.05 -82.55
N ASP A 59 -69.77 104.29 -81.58
CA ASP A 59 -69.39 103.30 -80.57
C ASP A 59 -70.57 102.86 -79.67
N SER A 60 -70.58 101.58 -79.29
CA SER A 60 -71.62 100.94 -78.49
C SER A 60 -71.02 99.78 -77.69
N SER A 61 -71.51 99.61 -76.45
CA SER A 61 -71.04 98.61 -75.49
C SER A 61 -71.10 97.14 -75.94
N ASN A 62 -71.68 96.85 -77.11
CA ASN A 62 -71.93 95.49 -77.57
C ASN A 62 -71.39 95.13 -78.96
N LYS A 63 -70.45 95.89 -79.56
CA LYS A 63 -69.79 95.46 -80.81
C LYS A 63 -68.26 95.43 -80.78
N ARG A 64 -67.78 94.28 -81.29
CA ARG A 64 -66.43 93.72 -81.23
C ARG A 64 -65.50 94.29 -82.31
N TYR A 65 -65.01 95.50 -82.14
CA TYR A 65 -63.89 96.00 -82.94
C TYR A 65 -62.75 96.40 -82.01
N VAL A 66 -61.53 95.97 -82.33
CA VAL A 66 -60.33 96.26 -81.56
C VAL A 66 -59.63 97.47 -82.13
N THR A 67 -59.24 98.38 -81.24
CA THR A 67 -58.42 99.56 -81.56
C THR A 67 -56.96 99.15 -81.81
N ASP A 68 -56.17 99.99 -82.47
CA ASP A 68 -54.75 99.72 -82.75
C ASP A 68 -53.93 99.44 -81.46
N ALA A 69 -54.29 100.07 -80.33
CA ALA A 69 -53.66 99.79 -79.04
C ALA A 69 -54.02 98.39 -78.50
N GLN A 70 -55.26 97.92 -78.73
CA GLN A 70 -55.69 96.57 -78.36
C GLN A 70 -55.13 95.51 -79.30
N LEU A 71 -54.76 95.87 -80.54
CA LEU A 71 -54.03 94.99 -81.46
C LEU A 71 -52.64 94.63 -80.92
N THR A 72 -51.93 95.58 -80.29
CA THR A 72 -50.63 95.34 -79.63
C THR A 72 -50.75 94.40 -78.42
N VAL A 73 -51.80 94.54 -77.61
CA VAL A 73 -52.07 93.65 -76.46
C VAL A 73 -52.44 92.23 -76.93
N ILE A 74 -53.17 92.11 -78.04
CA ILE A 74 -53.47 90.81 -78.67
C ILE A 74 -52.21 90.19 -79.26
N GLY A 75 -51.27 90.98 -79.82
CA GLY A 75 -49.95 90.49 -80.21
C GLY A 75 -49.14 89.91 -79.04
N ASN A 76 -49.30 90.46 -77.83
CA ASN A 76 -48.64 89.96 -76.62
C ASN A 76 -49.38 88.78 -75.95
N THR A 77 -50.63 88.48 -76.34
CA THR A 77 -51.46 87.46 -75.66
C THR A 77 -51.94 86.32 -76.58
N SER A 78 -51.82 86.43 -77.90
CA SER A 78 -52.17 85.33 -78.81
C SER A 78 -51.17 85.20 -79.95
N GLY A 79 -50.40 84.12 -79.94
CA GLY A 79 -49.57 83.76 -81.07
C GLY A 79 -48.70 82.54 -80.80
N THR A 80 -47.77 82.63 -79.86
CA THR A 80 -46.99 81.49 -79.38
C THR A 80 -46.24 81.87 -78.10
N ASN A 81 -46.56 81.20 -77.01
CA ASN A 81 -45.55 80.84 -76.02
C ASN A 81 -44.67 79.79 -76.73
N THR A 82 -43.60 80.21 -77.42
CA THR A 82 -42.86 79.42 -78.45
C THR A 82 -42.25 78.10 -78.00
N GLY A 83 -42.45 77.67 -76.76
CA GLY A 83 -41.74 76.50 -76.23
C GLY A 83 -40.26 76.80 -75.93
N ASP A 84 -39.82 78.06 -76.06
CA ASP A 84 -38.46 78.52 -75.76
C ASP A 84 -38.30 78.95 -74.29
N GLN A 85 -38.77 78.14 -73.35
CA GLN A 85 -38.57 78.38 -71.92
C GLN A 85 -37.93 77.13 -71.30
N ASN A 86 -36.68 77.26 -70.87
CA ASN A 86 -36.13 76.35 -69.87
C ASN A 86 -36.99 76.53 -68.61
N LEU A 87 -37.97 75.64 -68.38
CA LEU A 87 -38.89 75.73 -67.22
C LEU A 87 -38.12 75.78 -65.88
N PHE A 88 -36.88 75.30 -65.87
CA PHE A 88 -35.90 75.48 -64.81
C PHE A 88 -34.59 76.07 -65.37
N SER A 89 -34.02 77.09 -64.72
CA SER A 89 -32.79 77.76 -65.20
C SER A 89 -31.55 76.86 -65.19
N LYS A 90 -31.47 75.90 -64.27
CA LYS A 90 -30.38 74.91 -64.12
C LYS A 90 -30.78 73.82 -63.11
N VAL A 91 -30.11 72.68 -63.13
CA VAL A 91 -30.19 71.64 -62.09
C VAL A 91 -28.88 71.63 -61.32
N ALA A 92 -28.94 71.97 -60.03
CA ALA A 92 -27.77 72.06 -59.16
C ALA A 92 -27.61 70.81 -58.29
N VAL A 93 -26.39 70.28 -58.21
CA VAL A 93 -25.99 69.26 -57.24
C VAL A 93 -24.88 69.85 -56.39
N ALA A 94 -25.05 69.86 -55.06
CA ALA A 94 -24.09 70.47 -54.15
C ALA A 94 -22.69 69.88 -54.34
N GLY A 95 -21.68 70.75 -54.52
CA GLY A 95 -20.28 70.36 -54.74
C GLY A 95 -19.90 70.09 -56.20
N GLN A 96 -20.87 70.08 -57.13
CA GLN A 96 -20.64 69.91 -58.56
C GLN A 96 -20.93 71.19 -59.33
N SER A 97 -20.49 71.25 -60.59
CA SER A 97 -20.96 72.24 -61.54
C SER A 97 -22.44 72.02 -61.84
N ASP A 98 -23.19 73.11 -61.97
CA ASP A 98 -24.59 73.05 -62.34
C ASP A 98 -24.76 72.45 -63.74
N VAL A 99 -25.83 71.68 -63.92
CA VAL A 99 -26.26 71.24 -65.25
C VAL A 99 -27.14 72.32 -65.84
N VAL A 100 -26.66 72.94 -66.91
CA VAL A 100 -27.29 74.08 -67.57
C VAL A 100 -27.59 73.69 -69.01
N ALA A 101 -28.78 74.02 -69.50
CA ALA A 101 -29.14 73.80 -70.89
C ALA A 101 -28.26 74.67 -71.81
N ASP A 102 -27.61 74.05 -72.80
CA ASP A 102 -26.72 74.76 -73.74
C ASP A 102 -27.45 75.45 -74.90
N SER A 103 -28.67 75.00 -75.17
CA SER A 103 -29.54 75.46 -76.23
C SER A 103 -31.01 75.23 -75.85
N THR A 104 -31.93 75.83 -76.60
CA THR A 104 -33.38 75.72 -76.33
C THR A 104 -33.96 74.33 -76.64
N GLY A 105 -33.21 73.44 -77.29
CA GLY A 105 -33.59 72.04 -77.56
C GLY A 105 -32.77 70.99 -76.78
N ASP A 106 -32.06 71.41 -75.73
CA ASP A 106 -31.13 70.55 -74.98
C ASP A 106 -31.87 69.44 -74.18
N THR A 107 -31.18 68.34 -73.91
CA THR A 107 -31.71 67.15 -73.22
C THR A 107 -30.95 66.84 -71.95
N LEU A 108 -31.63 66.88 -70.80
CA LEU A 108 -31.07 66.39 -69.54
C LEU A 108 -30.90 64.87 -69.57
N THR A 109 -29.66 64.40 -69.66
CA THR A 109 -29.32 62.97 -69.67
C THR A 109 -28.84 62.52 -68.29
N LEU A 110 -29.47 61.49 -67.71
CA LEU A 110 -29.01 60.85 -66.48
C LEU A 110 -28.20 59.59 -66.81
N VAL A 111 -26.98 59.49 -66.27
CA VAL A 111 -26.09 58.34 -66.48
C VAL A 111 -25.96 57.56 -65.18
N ALA A 112 -26.22 56.25 -65.24
CA ALA A 112 -26.06 55.38 -64.09
C ALA A 112 -24.57 55.20 -63.74
N GLY A 113 -24.21 55.48 -62.49
CA GLY A 113 -22.88 55.16 -61.94
C GLY A 113 -22.72 53.67 -61.62
N SER A 114 -21.53 53.25 -61.19
CA SER A 114 -21.31 51.88 -60.71
C SER A 114 -22.25 51.54 -59.55
N ASN A 115 -22.83 50.33 -59.57
CA ASN A 115 -23.78 49.83 -58.55
C ASN A 115 -25.08 50.64 -58.40
N ILE A 116 -25.43 51.44 -59.40
CA ILE A 116 -26.70 52.15 -59.48
C ILE A 116 -27.42 51.71 -60.75
N THR A 117 -28.73 51.48 -60.67
CA THR A 117 -29.60 51.37 -61.84
C THR A 117 -30.52 52.58 -61.89
N ILE A 118 -30.63 53.18 -63.07
CA ILE A 118 -31.59 54.25 -63.35
C ILE A 118 -32.61 53.70 -64.34
N THR A 119 -33.89 53.76 -63.98
CA THR A 119 -35.00 53.32 -64.83
C THR A 119 -36.02 54.43 -64.97
N THR A 120 -36.46 54.69 -66.21
CA THR A 120 -37.52 55.64 -66.52
C THR A 120 -38.84 54.91 -66.74
N ASP A 121 -39.94 55.46 -66.21
CA ASP A 121 -41.29 55.05 -66.56
C ASP A 121 -42.04 56.26 -67.14
N ALA A 122 -42.17 56.26 -68.46
CA ALA A 122 -42.84 57.33 -69.20
C ALA A 122 -44.37 57.32 -69.03
N SER A 123 -44.96 56.24 -68.46
CA SER A 123 -46.40 56.18 -68.21
C SER A 123 -46.80 56.86 -66.89
N THR A 124 -45.86 56.97 -65.95
CA THR A 124 -46.03 57.59 -64.64
C THR A 124 -45.18 58.85 -64.46
N ASP A 125 -44.52 59.31 -65.53
CA ASP A 125 -43.61 60.45 -65.54
C ASP A 125 -42.55 60.39 -64.42
N SER A 126 -41.96 59.21 -64.19
CA SER A 126 -41.04 58.97 -63.08
C SER A 126 -39.67 58.46 -63.52
N ILE A 127 -38.66 58.79 -62.70
CA ILE A 127 -37.30 58.27 -62.80
C ILE A 127 -36.97 57.63 -61.45
N THR A 128 -36.63 56.34 -61.46
CA THR A 128 -36.20 55.61 -60.25
C THR A 128 -34.68 55.46 -60.25
N ILE A 129 -34.04 55.79 -59.13
CA ILE A 129 -32.61 55.56 -58.88
C ILE A 129 -32.50 54.51 -57.79
N ALA A 130 -32.05 53.30 -58.13
CA ALA A 130 -31.93 52.17 -57.21
C ALA A 130 -30.46 51.76 -57.01
N SER A 131 -30.10 51.41 -55.77
CA SER A 131 -28.82 50.74 -55.49
C SER A 131 -28.90 49.28 -55.93
N THR A 132 -27.96 48.84 -56.76
CA THR A 132 -27.76 47.43 -57.12
C THR A 132 -26.65 46.76 -56.31
N GLY A 133 -25.93 47.52 -55.48
CA GLY A 133 -24.99 46.96 -54.51
C GLY A 133 -25.73 46.38 -53.30
N GLY A 134 -25.71 45.05 -53.15
CA GLY A 134 -26.02 44.38 -51.87
C GLY A 134 -24.80 44.41 -50.96
N GLY A 135 -24.99 44.67 -49.66
CA GLY A 135 -23.89 44.68 -48.68
C GLY A 135 -23.12 43.36 -48.71
N GLY A 136 -21.85 43.41 -49.11
CA GLY A 136 -21.01 42.22 -49.22
C GLY A 136 -20.86 41.56 -47.86
N GLY A 137 -21.39 40.34 -47.72
CA GLY A 137 -20.99 39.44 -46.64
C GLY A 137 -19.50 39.13 -46.72
N VAL A 138 -18.98 38.47 -45.70
CA VAL A 138 -17.59 38.00 -45.72
C VAL A 138 -17.46 36.96 -46.84
N SER A 139 -16.55 37.20 -47.79
CA SER A 139 -16.36 36.31 -48.94
C SER A 139 -15.93 34.92 -48.49
N ASP A 140 -16.32 33.90 -49.25
CA ASP A 140 -15.81 32.55 -49.07
C ASP A 140 -14.29 32.52 -49.22
N GLY A 141 -13.65 31.60 -48.49
CA GLY A 141 -12.21 31.40 -48.47
C GLY A 141 -11.65 31.17 -47.07
N ASP A 142 -10.43 30.65 -47.04
CA ASP A 142 -9.62 30.47 -45.84
C ASP A 142 -9.14 31.83 -45.30
N LYS A 143 -9.39 32.10 -44.02
CA LYS A 143 -8.99 33.31 -43.29
C LYS A 143 -7.86 33.03 -42.29
N GLY A 144 -7.16 31.91 -42.46
CA GLY A 144 -6.03 31.44 -41.67
C GLY A 144 -6.45 30.61 -40.46
N ASP A 145 -7.38 31.14 -39.65
CA ASP A 145 -7.94 30.44 -38.49
C ASP A 145 -9.33 29.85 -38.74
N ILE A 146 -10.03 30.40 -39.73
CA ILE A 146 -11.41 30.09 -40.07
C ILE A 146 -11.54 30.03 -41.58
N THR A 147 -12.14 28.97 -42.10
CA THR A 147 -12.64 28.90 -43.46
C THR A 147 -14.09 29.38 -43.51
N VAL A 148 -14.37 30.35 -44.38
CA VAL A 148 -15.72 30.83 -44.69
C VAL A 148 -16.22 30.18 -45.98
N SER A 149 -17.45 29.68 -45.99
CA SER A 149 -18.07 29.04 -47.16
C SER A 149 -19.57 29.33 -47.26
N SER A 150 -20.18 28.88 -48.37
CA SER A 150 -21.61 29.04 -48.65
C SER A 150 -22.03 30.51 -48.69
N SER A 151 -21.27 31.33 -49.40
CA SER A 151 -21.47 32.77 -49.53
C SER A 151 -21.54 33.49 -48.18
N GLY A 152 -20.62 33.17 -47.26
CA GLY A 152 -20.51 33.83 -45.96
C GLY A 152 -21.41 33.29 -44.85
N THR A 153 -22.12 32.19 -45.07
CA THR A 153 -23.08 31.63 -44.09
C THR A 153 -22.53 30.49 -43.23
N VAL A 154 -21.42 29.87 -43.63
CA VAL A 154 -20.78 28.78 -42.88
C VAL A 154 -19.34 29.16 -42.55
N TRP A 155 -19.00 29.08 -41.26
CA TRP A 155 -17.70 29.47 -40.72
C TRP A 155 -17.16 28.27 -39.93
N THR A 156 -16.10 27.66 -40.43
CA THR A 156 -15.47 26.49 -39.78
C THR A 156 -14.10 26.89 -39.29
N VAL A 157 -13.80 26.61 -38.03
CA VAL A 157 -12.45 26.76 -37.49
C VAL A 157 -11.53 25.74 -38.16
N ASP A 158 -10.38 26.18 -38.63
CA ASP A 158 -9.43 25.30 -39.30
C ASP A 158 -8.77 24.35 -38.30
N ASN A 159 -8.37 23.18 -38.80
CA ASN A 159 -7.71 22.20 -37.95
C ASN A 159 -6.42 22.78 -37.36
N LYS A 160 -6.23 22.64 -36.04
CA LYS A 160 -5.11 23.20 -35.26
C LYS A 160 -5.08 24.73 -35.15
N ALA A 161 -6.12 25.46 -35.59
CA ALA A 161 -6.17 26.92 -35.46
C ALA A 161 -6.19 27.39 -34.00
N VAL A 162 -6.80 26.61 -33.09
CA VAL A 162 -6.86 26.93 -31.65
C VAL A 162 -5.65 26.33 -30.93
N SER A 163 -4.62 27.16 -30.73
CA SER A 163 -3.45 26.82 -29.91
C SER A 163 -3.71 27.00 -28.41
N LEU A 164 -2.83 26.47 -27.54
CA LEU A 164 -2.93 26.67 -26.08
C LEU A 164 -2.87 28.17 -25.69
N ALA A 165 -2.10 28.98 -26.42
CA ALA A 165 -2.03 30.43 -26.20
C ALA A 165 -3.36 31.14 -26.53
N LYS A 166 -4.19 30.54 -27.39
CA LYS A 166 -5.55 31.04 -27.68
C LYS A 166 -6.59 30.59 -26.63
N ILE A 167 -6.19 29.77 -25.65
CA ILE A 167 -7.01 29.28 -24.52
C ILE A 167 -6.40 29.78 -23.18
N GLN A 168 -5.68 30.91 -23.18
CA GLN A 168 -4.76 31.30 -22.09
C GLN A 168 -5.44 31.71 -20.77
N ASP A 169 -6.75 31.94 -20.73
CA ASP A 169 -7.49 32.34 -19.53
C ASP A 169 -8.08 31.12 -18.81
N ILE A 170 -7.21 30.31 -18.18
CA ILE A 170 -7.58 29.17 -17.33
C ILE A 170 -7.36 29.57 -15.87
N THR A 171 -8.32 29.30 -14.99
CA THR A 171 -8.16 29.59 -13.57
C THR A 171 -6.94 28.87 -13.00
N THR A 172 -6.22 29.50 -12.06
CA THR A 172 -5.04 28.89 -11.41
C THR A 172 -5.37 27.52 -10.80
N ALA A 173 -4.44 26.56 -10.96
CA ALA A 173 -4.55 25.19 -10.45
C ALA A 173 -5.76 24.39 -10.97
N ARG A 174 -6.10 24.58 -12.25
CA ARG A 174 -7.13 23.80 -12.97
C ARG A 174 -6.54 22.87 -14.03
N ILE A 175 -7.31 21.85 -14.38
CA ILE A 175 -7.07 20.93 -15.49
C ILE A 175 -8.26 21.01 -16.44
N LEU A 176 -8.01 21.16 -17.74
CA LEU A 176 -9.06 21.07 -18.75
C LEU A 176 -9.46 19.61 -18.94
N GLY A 177 -10.71 19.30 -18.70
CA GLY A 177 -11.25 17.94 -18.80
C GLY A 177 -12.77 17.95 -18.80
N ARG A 178 -13.38 16.83 -18.44
CA ARG A 178 -14.83 16.74 -18.27
C ARG A 178 -15.15 15.69 -17.22
N VAL A 179 -15.85 16.09 -16.18
CA VAL A 179 -16.31 15.20 -15.10
C VAL A 179 -17.83 15.05 -15.09
N THR A 180 -18.56 16.00 -15.70
CA THR A 180 -20.01 15.86 -15.88
C THR A 180 -20.32 14.68 -16.80
N ALA A 181 -21.24 13.83 -16.36
CA ALA A 181 -21.64 12.64 -17.11
C ALA A 181 -22.13 12.99 -18.53
N SER A 182 -21.78 12.14 -19.50
CA SER A 182 -22.06 12.27 -20.94
C SER A 182 -21.12 13.23 -21.71
N THR A 183 -21.22 13.15 -23.03
CA THR A 183 -20.46 13.99 -23.97
C THR A 183 -20.93 15.44 -23.88
N GLY A 184 -19.98 16.38 -23.88
CA GLY A 184 -20.27 17.82 -23.88
C GLY A 184 -19.01 18.66 -24.00
N VAL A 185 -19.13 19.95 -23.70
CA VAL A 185 -18.05 20.94 -23.78
C VAL A 185 -16.90 20.69 -22.79
N THR A 186 -15.72 21.27 -22.98
CA THR A 186 -14.63 21.13 -22.00
C THR A 186 -14.95 21.92 -20.72
N GLU A 187 -14.49 21.43 -19.56
CA GLU A 187 -14.68 22.00 -18.22
C GLU A 187 -13.32 22.30 -17.55
N GLU A 188 -13.29 23.31 -16.68
CA GLU A 188 -12.16 23.57 -15.79
C GLU A 188 -12.28 22.79 -14.48
N LEU A 189 -11.60 21.65 -14.41
CA LEU A 189 -11.63 20.77 -13.25
C LEU A 189 -10.68 21.26 -12.16
N THR A 190 -11.18 21.27 -10.92
CA THR A 190 -10.31 21.31 -9.73
C THR A 190 -9.47 20.04 -9.62
N GLY A 191 -8.38 20.09 -8.85
CA GLY A 191 -7.59 18.87 -8.56
C GLY A 191 -8.45 17.72 -8.02
N THR A 192 -9.41 18.00 -7.14
CA THR A 192 -10.35 16.99 -6.62
C THR A 192 -11.22 16.38 -7.72
N GLN A 193 -11.81 17.19 -8.59
CA GLN A 193 -12.60 16.67 -9.71
C GLN A 193 -11.75 15.88 -10.72
N ALA A 194 -10.49 16.25 -10.92
CA ALA A 194 -9.59 15.46 -11.75
C ALA A 194 -9.27 14.09 -11.12
N THR A 195 -9.15 14.02 -9.79
CA THR A 195 -8.91 12.73 -9.12
C THR A 195 -10.05 11.73 -9.27
N THR A 196 -11.29 12.17 -9.52
CA THR A 196 -12.40 11.24 -9.78
C THR A 196 -12.38 10.64 -11.18
N LEU A 197 -11.55 11.17 -12.09
CA LEU A 197 -11.38 10.66 -13.45
C LEU A 197 -10.23 9.68 -13.59
N LEU A 198 -9.33 9.64 -12.61
CA LEU A 198 -8.15 8.78 -12.63
C LEU A 198 -8.41 7.48 -11.88
N ASP A 199 -7.93 6.37 -12.42
CA ASP A 199 -8.06 5.07 -11.77
C ASP A 199 -7.31 5.03 -10.43
N THR A 200 -7.82 4.25 -9.49
CA THR A 200 -7.07 3.91 -8.26
C THR A 200 -5.96 2.92 -8.59
N PHE A 201 -4.83 3.03 -7.91
CA PHE A 201 -3.69 2.13 -8.07
C PHE A 201 -4.09 0.66 -7.82
N THR A 202 -3.63 -0.23 -8.69
CA THR A 202 -3.78 -1.69 -8.55
C THR A 202 -2.47 -2.40 -8.89
N SER A 203 -2.43 -3.71 -8.75
CA SER A 203 -1.26 -4.52 -9.09
C SER A 203 -0.92 -4.53 -10.58
N SER A 204 -1.85 -4.11 -11.45
CA SER A 204 -1.70 -4.18 -12.91
C SER A 204 -1.77 -2.83 -13.61
N LEU A 205 -2.29 -1.79 -12.94
CA LEU A 205 -2.49 -0.45 -13.50
C LEU A 205 -1.87 0.61 -12.58
N LYS A 206 -1.21 1.59 -13.19
CA LYS A 206 -0.81 2.83 -12.51
C LYS A 206 -2.09 3.58 -12.12
N GLY A 207 -2.09 4.22 -10.94
CA GLY A 207 -3.26 4.98 -10.49
C GLY A 207 -2.98 5.79 -9.23
N LEU A 208 -4.02 6.45 -8.72
CA LEU A 208 -3.99 7.21 -7.48
C LEU A 208 -3.87 6.27 -6.28
N ALA A 209 -3.06 6.64 -5.29
CA ALA A 209 -3.06 5.93 -4.01
C ALA A 209 -4.45 6.07 -3.36
N PRO A 210 -5.07 4.97 -2.90
CA PRO A 210 -6.30 5.05 -2.12
C PRO A 210 -6.08 5.83 -0.83
N ALA A 211 -7.15 6.37 -0.26
CA ALA A 211 -7.10 7.06 1.03
C ALA A 211 -6.48 6.17 2.11
N SER A 212 -5.43 6.65 2.79
CA SER A 212 -4.71 5.87 3.80
C SER A 212 -5.44 5.71 5.12
N GLY A 213 -6.42 6.57 5.39
CA GLY A 213 -7.05 6.69 6.72
C GLY A 213 -6.13 7.28 7.80
N GLY A 214 -4.88 7.63 7.46
CA GLY A 214 -3.86 8.14 8.39
C GLY A 214 -3.07 7.04 9.12
N GLY A 215 -2.30 7.44 10.13
CA GLY A 215 -1.47 6.54 10.96
C GLY A 215 -0.04 6.33 10.44
N THR A 216 0.77 5.61 11.23
CA THR A 216 2.20 5.35 10.95
C THR A 216 2.51 3.87 10.68
N SER A 217 1.51 2.98 10.77
CA SER A 217 1.73 1.53 10.78
C SER A 217 1.39 0.81 9.48
N ASN A 218 0.66 1.44 8.57
CA ASN A 218 0.15 0.79 7.36
C ASN A 218 0.98 1.15 6.12
N PHE A 219 1.20 0.17 5.26
CA PHE A 219 1.90 0.31 3.99
C PHE A 219 0.93 -0.02 2.85
N LEU A 220 1.05 0.69 1.73
CA LEU A 220 0.27 0.40 0.53
C LEU A 220 0.84 -0.87 -0.10
N ARG A 221 0.03 -1.93 -0.14
CA ARG A 221 0.38 -3.19 -0.79
C ARG A 221 0.19 -3.10 -2.30
N ALA A 222 0.79 -4.04 -3.02
CA ALA A 222 0.65 -4.15 -4.48
C ALA A 222 -0.81 -4.37 -4.93
N ASP A 223 -1.67 -4.92 -4.06
CA ASP A 223 -3.11 -5.09 -4.33
C ASP A 223 -3.92 -3.79 -4.20
N GLY A 224 -3.27 -2.65 -3.92
CA GLY A 224 -3.94 -1.36 -3.77
C GLY A 224 -4.62 -1.17 -2.42
N THR A 225 -4.32 -1.98 -1.40
CA THR A 225 -4.86 -1.82 -0.05
C THR A 225 -3.81 -1.39 0.95
N TRP A 226 -4.19 -0.54 1.90
CA TRP A 226 -3.35 -0.19 3.05
C TRP A 226 -3.49 -1.27 4.12
N ALA A 227 -2.36 -1.85 4.52
CA ALA A 227 -2.33 -2.85 5.59
C ALA A 227 -1.06 -2.72 6.42
N ALA A 228 -1.13 -3.09 7.70
CA ALA A 228 0.07 -3.29 8.49
C ALA A 228 0.90 -4.41 7.83
N PRO A 229 2.23 -4.21 7.65
CA PRO A 229 3.10 -5.30 7.29
C PRO A 229 2.91 -6.43 8.31
N PRO A 230 3.02 -7.71 7.90
CA PRO A 230 3.16 -8.79 8.86
C PRO A 230 4.32 -8.42 9.77
N THR A 231 4.03 -8.13 11.03
CA THR A 231 5.09 -7.82 11.98
C THR A 231 5.97 -9.07 12.03
N GLY A 232 7.26 -8.93 11.73
CA GLY A 232 8.23 -9.88 12.28
C GLY A 232 8.01 -9.80 13.78
N SER A 233 7.35 -10.82 14.35
CA SER A 233 6.80 -10.76 15.70
C SER A 233 7.89 -10.28 16.65
N ALA A 234 7.78 -9.05 17.14
CA ALA A 234 8.64 -8.57 18.20
C ALA A 234 8.42 -9.55 19.35
N GLY A 235 9.48 -10.30 19.69
CA GLY A 235 9.38 -11.36 20.67
C GLY A 235 8.78 -10.86 21.97
N THR A 236 7.77 -11.54 22.47
CA THR A 236 7.21 -11.20 23.77
C THR A 236 8.16 -11.68 24.86
N VAL A 237 8.39 -10.85 25.88
CA VAL A 237 9.11 -11.22 27.10
C VAL A 237 8.08 -11.43 28.20
N ILE A 238 8.14 -12.56 28.89
CA ILE A 238 7.27 -12.85 30.04
C ILE A 238 8.09 -13.10 31.31
N SER A 239 7.53 -12.71 32.47
CA SER A 239 8.11 -12.91 33.80
C SER A 239 7.07 -13.58 34.70
N PRO A 240 6.94 -14.92 34.67
CA PRO A 240 5.97 -15.64 35.50
C PRO A 240 6.32 -15.57 36.99
N SER A 241 5.41 -16.07 37.83
CA SER A 241 5.66 -16.20 39.28
C SER A 241 6.87 -17.10 39.56
N GLN A 242 7.56 -16.80 40.66
CA GLN A 242 8.70 -17.60 41.15
C GLN A 242 8.35 -19.09 41.24
N ILE A 243 9.28 -19.94 40.82
CA ILE A 243 9.23 -21.39 40.92
C ILE A 243 9.60 -21.79 42.35
N THR A 244 8.58 -22.18 43.12
CA THR A 244 8.71 -22.55 44.54
C THR A 244 8.68 -24.06 44.79
N SER A 245 8.35 -24.85 43.77
CA SER A 245 8.34 -26.31 43.77
C SER A 245 8.67 -26.87 42.39
N TRP A 246 8.94 -28.17 42.29
CA TRP A 246 9.16 -28.86 41.03
C TRP A 246 7.99 -28.67 40.07
N GLN A 247 8.29 -28.34 38.82
CA GLN A 247 7.28 -28.08 37.80
C GLN A 247 7.23 -29.22 36.80
N ASN A 248 6.06 -29.81 36.62
CA ASN A 248 5.80 -30.80 35.59
C ASN A 248 4.93 -30.19 34.49
N ASN A 249 5.33 -30.35 33.22
CA ASN A 249 4.65 -29.70 32.10
C ASN A 249 4.47 -28.19 32.33
N TYR A 250 5.54 -27.48 32.70
CA TYR A 250 5.48 -26.07 33.07
C TYR A 250 4.77 -25.26 31.97
N ASN A 251 3.73 -24.55 32.36
CA ASN A 251 2.89 -23.76 31.46
C ASN A 251 2.72 -22.37 32.08
N PRO A 252 3.70 -21.48 31.95
CA PRO A 252 3.63 -20.17 32.58
C PRO A 252 2.46 -19.35 32.01
N THR A 253 1.91 -18.43 32.81
CA THR A 253 0.87 -17.51 32.34
C THR A 253 1.37 -16.74 31.11
N SER A 254 0.51 -16.62 30.10
CA SER A 254 0.82 -15.97 28.81
C SER A 254 1.87 -16.70 27.97
N TRP A 255 2.11 -18.00 28.23
CA TRP A 255 2.93 -18.85 27.38
C TRP A 255 2.33 -19.04 25.98
N ALA A 256 3.10 -18.72 24.94
CA ALA A 256 2.71 -18.84 23.53
C ALA A 256 3.95 -18.93 22.63
N SER A 257 3.78 -19.33 21.36
CA SER A 257 4.87 -19.41 20.37
C SER A 257 5.47 -18.06 19.96
N THR A 258 4.93 -16.95 20.46
CA THR A 258 5.44 -15.58 20.26
C THR A 258 6.44 -15.15 21.36
N VAL A 259 6.62 -15.96 22.42
CA VAL A 259 7.47 -15.63 23.57
C VAL A 259 8.93 -15.92 23.25
N GLN A 260 9.75 -14.88 23.05
CA GLN A 260 11.19 -15.07 22.79
C GLN A 260 12.04 -15.09 24.07
N THR A 261 11.53 -14.59 25.19
CA THR A 261 12.25 -14.65 26.47
C THR A 261 11.32 -14.99 27.62
N LEU A 262 11.64 -16.07 28.31
CA LEU A 262 11.01 -16.52 29.54
C LEU A 262 11.94 -16.20 30.70
N ARG A 263 11.58 -15.18 31.49
CA ARG A 263 12.32 -14.76 32.68
C ARG A 263 11.88 -15.61 33.86
N LEU A 264 12.75 -16.49 34.33
CA LEU A 264 12.50 -17.43 35.41
C LEU A 264 13.13 -16.92 36.71
N ASP A 265 12.45 -17.16 37.83
CA ASP A 265 12.94 -16.90 39.17
C ASP A 265 12.70 -18.18 39.99
N GLY A 266 13.71 -18.64 40.71
CA GLY A 266 13.68 -19.85 41.54
C GLY A 266 13.99 -19.55 43.00
N ASN A 267 13.44 -20.35 43.92
CA ASN A 267 13.75 -20.24 45.36
C ASN A 267 14.97 -21.11 45.76
N SER A 268 15.34 -21.06 47.04
CA SER A 268 16.51 -21.74 47.62
C SER A 268 16.45 -23.27 47.62
N ALA A 269 15.31 -23.87 47.25
CA ALA A 269 15.15 -25.31 47.13
C ALA A 269 15.74 -25.89 45.83
N PHE A 270 16.20 -25.02 44.89
CA PHE A 270 16.79 -25.42 43.61
C PHE A 270 15.88 -26.41 42.84
N ASN A 271 14.68 -25.94 42.53
CA ASN A 271 13.65 -26.73 41.86
C ASN A 271 13.98 -27.05 40.39
N PHE A 272 13.42 -28.16 39.90
CA PHE A 272 13.52 -28.59 38.52
C PHE A 272 12.22 -28.39 37.75
N ILE A 273 12.36 -28.03 36.47
CA ILE A 273 11.31 -28.12 35.46
C ILE A 273 11.54 -29.44 34.71
N THR A 274 10.53 -30.30 34.65
CA THR A 274 10.66 -31.61 34.00
C THR A 274 10.19 -31.63 32.54
N GLY A 275 9.54 -30.55 32.11
CA GLY A 275 9.12 -30.31 30.74
C GLY A 275 8.45 -28.93 30.63
N LEU A 276 8.46 -28.35 29.44
CA LEU A 276 7.87 -27.06 29.11
C LEU A 276 6.75 -27.28 28.09
N THR A 277 5.61 -26.60 28.26
CA THR A 277 4.44 -26.82 27.41
C THR A 277 4.77 -26.61 25.93
N ALA A 278 4.42 -27.58 25.09
CA ALA A 278 4.67 -27.58 23.65
C ALA A 278 4.08 -26.34 22.97
N THR A 279 4.74 -25.92 21.89
CA THR A 279 4.31 -24.79 21.07
C THR A 279 4.43 -25.15 19.59
N THR A 280 4.37 -24.17 18.68
CA THR A 280 4.58 -24.39 17.25
C THR A 280 6.04 -24.79 16.97
N GLY A 281 6.25 -25.72 16.03
CA GLY A 281 7.61 -26.13 15.63
C GLY A 281 8.46 -24.95 15.16
N GLY A 282 9.74 -24.93 15.55
CA GLY A 282 10.68 -23.84 15.28
C GLY A 282 10.61 -22.68 16.27
N HIS A 283 9.74 -22.76 17.30
CA HIS A 283 9.72 -21.75 18.36
C HIS A 283 11.02 -21.78 19.16
N ARG A 284 11.79 -20.69 19.08
CA ARG A 284 13.00 -20.44 19.88
C ARG A 284 12.70 -19.51 21.04
N VAL A 285 13.15 -19.89 22.22
CA VAL A 285 12.91 -19.16 23.46
C VAL A 285 14.17 -19.14 24.32
N LYS A 286 14.54 -17.95 24.77
CA LYS A 286 15.59 -17.73 25.75
C LYS A 286 15.03 -17.87 27.16
N LEU A 287 15.54 -18.82 27.93
CA LEU A 287 15.26 -18.94 29.35
C LEU A 287 16.31 -18.13 30.09
N LEU A 288 15.91 -17.09 30.79
CA LEU A 288 16.79 -16.22 31.56
C LEU A 288 16.47 -16.37 33.04
N ASN A 289 17.43 -16.82 33.85
CA ASN A 289 17.26 -16.82 35.29
C ASN A 289 17.54 -15.41 35.83
N VAL A 290 16.47 -14.73 36.24
CA VAL A 290 16.52 -13.39 36.85
C VAL A 290 16.51 -13.43 38.37
N GLY A 291 16.36 -14.61 38.96
CA GLY A 291 16.39 -14.83 40.41
C GLY A 291 17.81 -15.08 40.94
N SER A 292 17.88 -15.39 42.23
CA SER A 292 19.15 -15.61 42.95
C SER A 292 19.54 -17.08 43.11
N ASN A 293 18.68 -18.02 42.72
CA ASN A 293 18.93 -19.45 42.90
C ASN A 293 18.92 -20.19 41.56
N PRO A 294 19.68 -21.28 41.39
CA PRO A 294 19.68 -22.06 40.17
C PRO A 294 18.31 -22.74 39.91
N ILE A 295 18.02 -22.99 38.64
CA ILE A 295 16.81 -23.69 38.20
C ILE A 295 17.24 -24.86 37.31
N GLY A 296 16.81 -26.07 37.68
CA GLY A 296 17.12 -27.28 36.92
C GLY A 296 16.12 -27.57 35.81
N MET A 297 16.57 -28.27 34.79
CA MET A 297 15.76 -28.78 33.69
C MET A 297 16.09 -30.26 33.48
N LEU A 298 15.12 -31.11 33.79
CA LEU A 298 15.30 -32.56 33.81
C LEU A 298 15.20 -33.13 32.38
N ASP A 299 16.21 -33.88 31.96
CA ASP A 299 16.23 -34.46 30.62
C ASP A 299 15.21 -35.59 30.47
N ALA A 300 14.50 -35.62 29.34
CA ALA A 300 13.62 -36.70 28.91
C ALA A 300 12.62 -37.24 29.97
N SER A 301 12.23 -36.43 30.94
CA SER A 301 11.46 -36.89 32.11
C SER A 301 10.15 -37.57 31.72
N THR A 302 9.97 -38.82 32.17
CA THR A 302 8.75 -39.58 31.90
C THR A 302 7.51 -39.02 32.61
N SER A 303 7.68 -38.15 33.62
CA SER A 303 6.59 -37.45 34.29
C SER A 303 5.88 -36.43 33.39
N SER A 304 6.62 -35.85 32.44
CA SER A 304 6.08 -34.88 31.48
C SER A 304 5.42 -35.59 30.30
N THR A 305 4.41 -34.95 29.71
CA THR A 305 3.78 -35.44 28.48
C THR A 305 4.82 -35.47 27.37
N ALA A 306 4.68 -36.39 26.41
CA ALA A 306 5.69 -36.61 25.39
C ALA A 306 6.06 -35.32 24.64
N ALA A 307 5.09 -34.46 24.31
CA ALA A 307 5.32 -33.21 23.61
C ALA A 307 6.04 -32.14 24.48
N ASN A 308 5.98 -32.24 25.80
CA ASN A 308 6.54 -31.22 26.69
C ASN A 308 7.97 -31.53 27.15
N ARG A 309 8.47 -32.74 26.92
CA ARG A 309 9.76 -33.13 27.49
C ARG A 309 10.91 -32.40 26.80
N PHE A 310 11.92 -32.12 27.62
CA PHE A 310 13.24 -31.78 27.12
C PHE A 310 13.94 -33.02 26.53
N GLU A 311 14.88 -32.76 25.62
CA GLU A 311 15.78 -33.73 25.00
C GLU A 311 17.17 -33.11 24.90
N PHE A 312 18.00 -33.37 25.90
CA PHE A 312 19.34 -32.83 26.10
C PHE A 312 20.44 -33.88 25.93
N GLY A 313 20.09 -35.09 25.48
CA GLY A 313 21.05 -36.14 25.13
C GLY A 313 21.58 -36.91 26.34
N GLY A 314 20.73 -37.16 27.34
CA GLY A 314 21.06 -37.94 28.52
C GLY A 314 21.69 -37.12 29.66
N ARG A 315 21.52 -35.80 29.69
CA ARG A 315 22.05 -34.93 30.75
C ARG A 315 21.06 -33.84 31.12
N ASP A 316 20.89 -33.63 32.42
CA ASP A 316 20.10 -32.51 32.91
C ASP A 316 20.85 -31.20 32.64
N LEU A 317 20.10 -30.13 32.46
CA LEU A 317 20.66 -28.79 32.32
C LEU A 317 20.28 -27.94 33.54
N VAL A 318 21.16 -27.02 33.92
CA VAL A 318 20.93 -26.12 35.05
C VAL A 318 21.17 -24.69 34.57
N LEU A 319 20.21 -23.84 34.87
CA LEU A 319 20.25 -22.42 34.59
C LEU A 319 20.67 -21.66 35.85
N LEU A 320 21.95 -21.30 35.92
CA LEU A 320 22.51 -20.55 37.05
C LEU A 320 21.95 -19.11 37.12
N PRO A 321 21.96 -18.47 38.31
CA PRO A 321 21.54 -17.08 38.47
C PRO A 321 22.22 -16.12 37.49
N GLY A 322 21.43 -15.23 36.86
CA GLY A 322 21.93 -14.28 35.87
C GLY A 322 22.35 -14.88 34.53
N ARG A 323 22.26 -16.20 34.34
CA ARG A 323 22.55 -16.87 33.07
C ARG A 323 21.31 -17.07 32.22
N ALA A 324 21.54 -17.26 30.93
CA ALA A 324 20.51 -17.58 29.95
C ALA A 324 20.89 -18.83 29.15
N MET A 325 19.88 -19.56 28.69
CA MET A 325 20.04 -20.63 27.71
C MET A 325 18.91 -20.56 26.69
N GLU A 326 19.18 -20.97 25.46
CA GLU A 326 18.18 -20.98 24.39
C GLU A 326 17.67 -22.40 24.13
N LEU A 327 16.34 -22.52 24.06
CA LEU A 327 15.64 -23.75 23.69
C LEU A 327 14.91 -23.55 22.36
N GLU A 328 14.83 -24.61 21.57
CA GLU A 328 14.02 -24.69 20.35
C GLU A 328 13.02 -25.85 20.45
N TYR A 329 11.76 -25.61 20.10
CA TYR A 329 10.77 -26.67 19.98
C TYR A 329 10.85 -27.34 18.62
N ASP A 330 11.33 -28.59 18.60
CA ASP A 330 11.35 -29.44 17.42
C ASP A 330 9.97 -30.06 17.22
N GLY A 331 9.20 -29.47 16.30
CA GLY A 331 7.84 -29.94 15.97
C GLY A 331 7.79 -31.33 15.32
N THR A 332 8.91 -31.83 14.78
CA THR A 332 8.95 -33.16 14.14
C THR A 332 9.06 -34.25 15.20
N SER A 333 9.99 -34.09 16.15
CA SER A 333 10.16 -35.06 17.24
C SER A 333 9.28 -34.76 18.46
N SER A 334 8.59 -33.62 18.48
CA SER A 334 7.80 -33.12 19.62
C SER A 334 8.63 -33.05 20.90
N ARG A 335 9.78 -32.37 20.82
CA ARG A 335 10.75 -32.22 21.92
C ARG A 335 11.26 -30.80 22.01
N TRP A 336 11.53 -30.35 23.23
CA TRP A 336 12.36 -29.17 23.47
C TRP A 336 13.83 -29.54 23.45
N ARG A 337 14.63 -28.88 22.62
CA ARG A 337 16.08 -29.11 22.48
C ARG A 337 16.83 -27.86 22.90
N ALA A 338 18.04 -28.01 23.42
CA ALA A 338 18.95 -26.88 23.53
C ALA A 338 19.33 -26.42 22.11
N ALA A 339 19.12 -25.14 21.80
CA ALA A 339 19.43 -24.58 20.48
C ALA A 339 20.94 -24.46 20.22
N GLU A 340 21.74 -24.58 21.27
CA GLU A 340 23.18 -24.54 21.25
C GLU A 340 23.79 -25.64 22.14
N SER A 341 25.08 -25.92 21.95
CA SER A 341 25.80 -26.87 22.79
C SER A 341 26.07 -26.26 24.17
N VAL A 342 25.20 -26.55 25.14
CA VAL A 342 25.36 -26.09 26.52
C VAL A 342 26.15 -27.10 27.33
N ASN A 343 27.29 -26.69 27.90
CA ASN A 343 28.02 -27.47 28.90
C ASN A 343 27.82 -26.84 30.29
N ILE A 344 26.99 -27.44 31.13
CA ILE A 344 26.73 -26.94 32.49
C ILE A 344 27.98 -26.92 33.39
N TRP A 345 29.00 -27.69 33.03
CA TRP A 345 30.23 -27.84 33.80
C TRP A 345 31.37 -26.94 33.33
N SER A 346 31.17 -26.12 32.29
CA SER A 346 32.21 -25.17 31.85
C SER A 346 32.31 -23.91 32.72
N GLU A 347 31.32 -23.64 33.57
CA GLU A 347 31.28 -22.49 34.49
C GLU A 347 31.82 -22.86 35.88
N VAL A 348 33.01 -23.46 35.96
CA VAL A 348 33.63 -23.80 37.26
C VAL A 348 33.92 -22.52 38.05
N GLY A 349 33.46 -22.44 39.30
CA GLY A 349 33.57 -21.22 40.12
C GLY A 349 32.60 -21.22 41.30
N GLU A 350 32.03 -20.04 41.61
CA GLU A 350 31.19 -19.79 42.79
C GLU A 350 30.04 -20.79 42.97
N TRP A 351 29.44 -21.28 41.87
CA TRP A 351 28.24 -22.13 41.91
C TRP A 351 28.50 -23.60 41.62
N VAL A 352 29.60 -23.90 40.91
CA VAL A 352 29.85 -25.22 40.33
C VAL A 352 31.22 -25.70 40.76
N ASN A 353 31.25 -26.84 41.44
CA ASN A 353 32.45 -27.65 41.61
C ASN A 353 32.38 -28.82 40.62
N PHE A 354 33.38 -28.94 39.76
CA PHE A 354 33.47 -30.04 38.83
C PHE A 354 34.91 -30.53 38.76
N ASP A 355 35.10 -31.81 39.04
CA ASP A 355 36.38 -32.48 38.94
C ASP A 355 36.22 -33.72 38.07
N ARG A 356 37.02 -33.80 37.00
CA ARG A 356 37.13 -35.00 36.18
C ARG A 356 38.51 -35.60 36.38
N VAL A 357 38.54 -36.80 36.95
CA VAL A 357 39.76 -37.59 37.11
C VAL A 357 39.90 -38.48 35.88
N GLU A 358 40.72 -38.04 34.94
CA GLU A 358 41.18 -38.85 33.81
C GLU A 358 42.47 -39.56 34.18
N LEU A 359 42.52 -40.89 33.99
CA LEU A 359 43.63 -41.70 34.46
C LEU A 359 44.70 -41.87 33.36
N TYR A 360 45.75 -41.05 33.41
CA TYR A 360 46.85 -41.17 32.46
C TYR A 360 47.84 -42.26 32.90
N HIS A 361 47.91 -43.35 32.13
CA HIS A 361 48.93 -44.37 32.31
C HIS A 361 50.28 -43.89 31.73
N ARG A 362 51.28 -43.62 32.58
CA ARG A 362 52.70 -43.77 32.23
C ARG A 362 53.20 -45.08 32.83
N ASN A 363 54.01 -45.84 32.09
CA ASN A 363 54.66 -47.09 32.54
C ASN A 363 55.54 -46.83 33.78
N VAL A 364 54.94 -46.68 34.96
CA VAL A 364 55.67 -46.53 36.23
C VAL A 364 54.89 -47.32 37.27
N SER A 365 55.60 -48.19 37.97
CA SER A 365 55.11 -49.20 38.89
C SER A 365 54.40 -48.65 40.14
N ASN A 366 54.18 -47.35 40.24
CA ASN A 366 53.39 -46.70 41.28
C ASN A 366 52.86 -45.36 40.73
N ILE A 367 51.56 -45.25 40.53
CA ILE A 367 50.89 -43.95 40.40
C ILE A 367 50.78 -43.40 41.82
N GLY A 368 51.77 -42.59 42.23
CA GLY A 368 51.70 -41.87 43.51
C GLY A 368 50.45 -40.98 43.55
N ALA A 369 49.94 -40.72 44.75
CA ALA A 369 48.76 -39.89 44.98
C ALA A 369 48.80 -38.60 44.14
N HIS A 370 47.77 -38.37 43.33
CA HIS A 370 47.59 -37.07 42.70
C HIS A 370 46.92 -36.13 43.70
N HIS A 371 47.12 -34.82 43.60
CA HIS A 371 46.51 -33.85 44.53
C HIS A 371 44.96 -33.90 44.56
N LEU A 372 44.33 -34.53 43.55
CA LEU A 372 42.87 -34.62 43.40
C LEU A 372 42.29 -36.01 43.71
N ALA A 373 43.06 -37.09 43.53
CA ALA A 373 42.59 -38.47 43.73
C ALA A 373 43.71 -39.44 44.12
N TYR A 374 43.36 -40.46 44.89
CA TYR A 374 44.23 -41.54 45.35
C TYR A 374 43.68 -42.91 44.89
N LEU A 375 44.60 -43.79 44.51
CA LEU A 375 44.34 -45.12 43.99
C LEU A 375 44.91 -46.14 44.98
N THR A 376 44.07 -47.02 45.54
CA THR A 376 44.50 -47.96 46.60
C THR A 376 43.94 -49.36 46.43
N ALA A 377 44.74 -50.37 46.79
CA ALA A 377 44.41 -51.78 46.71
C ALA A 377 44.90 -52.47 47.99
N SER A 378 44.15 -53.47 48.45
CA SER A 378 44.45 -54.21 49.67
C SER A 378 44.09 -55.69 49.49
N GLY A 379 45.00 -56.57 49.90
CA GLY A 379 44.90 -58.01 49.72
C GLY A 379 46.09 -58.60 48.97
N THR A 380 46.23 -59.92 49.01
CA THR A 380 47.29 -60.65 48.29
C THR A 380 47.04 -60.54 46.79
N LEU A 381 48.03 -60.05 46.03
CA LEU A 381 47.95 -59.82 44.59
C LEU A 381 46.83 -58.86 44.15
N ALA A 382 46.27 -58.06 45.07
CA ALA A 382 45.38 -56.97 44.71
C ALA A 382 46.18 -55.90 43.96
N GLU A 383 45.61 -55.37 42.87
CA GLU A 383 46.36 -54.54 41.94
C GLU A 383 45.62 -53.27 41.57
N ASN A 384 46.42 -52.24 41.38
CA ASN A 384 46.06 -51.01 40.72
C ASN A 384 47.12 -50.81 39.65
N ASN A 385 46.75 -51.00 38.39
CA ASN A 385 47.64 -50.89 37.24
C ASN A 385 48.43 -52.17 36.87
N GLY A 386 47.70 -53.22 36.48
CA GLY A 386 48.13 -54.28 35.55
C GLY A 386 49.43 -55.04 35.87
N GLY A 387 49.34 -56.06 36.72
CA GLY A 387 50.34 -57.11 36.83
C GLY A 387 50.11 -58.24 35.82
N SER A 388 51.13 -58.52 35.00
CA SER A 388 51.45 -59.81 34.34
C SER A 388 50.28 -60.77 34.02
N GLY A 389 49.41 -60.46 33.06
CA GLY A 389 48.56 -61.52 32.47
C GLY A 389 47.25 -61.12 31.79
N GLY A 390 46.80 -59.86 31.91
CA GLY A 390 45.60 -59.35 31.22
C GLY A 390 45.96 -58.20 30.30
N ILE A 391 45.21 -58.04 29.21
CA ILE A 391 45.34 -56.99 28.18
C ILE A 391 45.81 -55.67 28.81
N ARG A 392 46.99 -55.17 28.41
CA ARG A 392 47.48 -53.86 28.88
C ARG A 392 46.42 -52.82 28.49
N PRO A 393 45.83 -52.09 29.44
CA PRO A 393 44.77 -51.15 29.12
C PRO A 393 45.27 -50.11 28.10
N ARG A 394 44.36 -49.62 27.26
CA ARG A 394 44.63 -48.49 26.35
C ARG A 394 45.12 -47.30 27.17
N ILE A 395 45.84 -46.37 26.55
CA ILE A 395 46.16 -45.07 27.17
C ILE A 395 44.85 -44.48 27.73
N GLY A 396 44.84 -44.13 29.02
CA GLY A 396 43.65 -43.59 29.69
C GLY A 396 42.93 -44.57 30.64
N VAL A 397 43.25 -45.87 30.60
CA VAL A 397 42.53 -46.89 31.38
C VAL A 397 43.41 -47.52 32.46
N VAL A 398 42.84 -47.74 33.64
CA VAL A 398 43.47 -48.40 34.80
C VAL A 398 42.65 -49.60 35.23
N THR A 399 43.30 -50.72 35.51
CA THR A 399 42.65 -51.91 36.08
C THR A 399 42.68 -51.86 37.60
N LEU A 400 41.50 -52.02 38.21
CA LEU A 400 41.29 -52.24 39.65
C LEU A 400 41.06 -53.73 39.87
N GLY A 401 42.01 -54.41 40.52
CA GLY A 401 41.99 -55.85 40.72
C GLY A 401 41.92 -56.24 42.20
N THR A 402 41.02 -57.17 42.51
CA THR A 402 40.87 -57.72 43.87
C THR A 402 42.02 -58.66 44.25
N GLY A 403 42.76 -59.26 43.32
CA GLY A 403 43.72 -60.31 43.70
C GLY A 403 43.04 -61.54 44.34
N THR A 404 43.76 -62.32 45.13
CA THR A 404 43.35 -63.69 45.51
C THR A 404 42.79 -63.82 46.93
N SER A 405 42.88 -62.79 47.77
CA SER A 405 42.33 -62.82 49.14
C SER A 405 40.80 -62.72 49.14
N SER A 406 40.13 -63.34 50.13
CA SER A 406 38.65 -63.34 50.23
C SER A 406 38.02 -62.03 50.74
N SER A 407 38.84 -61.05 51.17
CA SER A 407 38.42 -59.74 51.70
C SER A 407 39.07 -58.55 50.99
N SER A 408 39.67 -58.79 49.82
CA SER A 408 40.45 -57.79 49.08
C SER A 408 39.60 -56.79 48.32
N ARG A 409 40.25 -55.68 47.94
CA ARG A 409 39.61 -54.56 47.23
C ARG A 409 40.61 -53.79 46.37
N ALA A 410 40.08 -53.06 45.41
CA ALA A 410 40.77 -52.00 44.68
C ALA A 410 39.79 -50.85 44.39
N LEU A 411 40.24 -49.60 44.54
CA LEU A 411 39.37 -48.43 44.41
C LEU A 411 40.09 -47.17 43.92
N LEU A 412 39.34 -46.30 43.27
CA LEU A 412 39.67 -44.90 43.01
C LEU A 412 38.76 -44.02 43.89
N ALA A 413 39.37 -43.09 44.66
CA ALA A 413 38.68 -42.14 45.54
C ALA A 413 39.48 -40.82 45.65
N PRO A 414 38.91 -39.72 46.20
CA PRO A 414 39.64 -38.49 46.48
C PRO A 414 40.84 -38.66 47.43
N ALA A 415 41.86 -37.79 47.30
CA ALA A 415 43.14 -37.89 48.01
C ALA A 415 43.17 -37.32 49.45
N ALA A 416 42.08 -36.70 49.92
CA ALA A 416 42.05 -36.10 51.26
C ALA A 416 42.05 -37.17 52.36
N GLN A 417 42.91 -37.01 53.38
CA GLN A 417 43.20 -38.03 54.41
C GLN A 417 42.02 -38.38 55.35
N ASN A 418 40.86 -37.74 55.17
CA ASN A 418 39.58 -38.15 55.73
C ASN A 418 38.54 -38.08 54.60
N PHE A 419 38.00 -39.22 54.18
CA PHE A 419 37.09 -39.40 53.03
C PHE A 419 35.67 -38.79 53.24
N ARG A 420 35.56 -37.60 53.81
CA ARG A 420 34.30 -36.95 54.21
C ARG A 420 34.14 -35.61 53.51
N MET A 421 33.74 -35.64 52.23
CA MET A 421 33.83 -34.45 51.37
C MET A 421 32.48 -33.93 50.88
N TYR A 422 31.46 -34.79 50.75
CA TYR A 422 30.19 -34.41 50.17
C TYR A 422 29.06 -34.67 51.14
N VAL A 423 28.25 -33.62 51.34
CA VAL A 423 27.00 -33.66 52.07
C VAL A 423 25.90 -33.39 51.05
N PHE A 424 24.97 -34.33 50.91
CA PHE A 424 23.78 -34.16 50.05
C PHE A 424 22.81 -33.11 50.60
N HIS A 425 22.98 -32.75 51.86
CA HIS A 425 22.09 -31.94 52.68
C HIS A 425 22.86 -30.72 53.22
N ASP A 426 22.24 -29.53 53.28
CA ASP A 426 22.89 -28.31 53.79
C ASP A 426 22.85 -28.16 55.32
N GLY A 427 22.31 -29.17 56.00
CA GLY A 427 22.01 -29.15 57.43
C GLY A 427 20.51 -29.09 57.74
N THR A 428 19.71 -28.57 56.81
CA THR A 428 18.25 -28.40 56.94
C THR A 428 17.43 -29.04 55.82
N SER A 429 17.91 -29.05 54.58
CA SER A 429 17.25 -29.72 53.44
C SER A 429 18.26 -30.24 52.42
N TYR A 430 17.80 -31.14 51.55
CA TYR A 430 18.50 -31.38 50.28
C TYR A 430 18.35 -30.12 49.43
N VAL A 431 19.46 -29.63 48.89
CA VAL A 431 19.45 -28.37 48.11
C VAL A 431 20.50 -28.36 47.00
N ASN A 432 21.34 -29.38 46.89
CA ASN A 432 22.43 -29.41 45.93
C ASN A 432 22.17 -30.48 44.87
N TYR A 433 22.57 -30.19 43.65
CA TYR A 433 22.57 -31.16 42.56
C TYR A 433 23.93 -31.83 42.53
N HIS A 434 23.98 -33.14 42.79
CA HIS A 434 25.22 -33.91 42.75
C HIS A 434 25.22 -34.89 41.59
N TYR A 435 26.34 -34.93 40.89
CA TYR A 435 26.57 -35.77 39.73
C TYR A 435 27.82 -36.62 39.96
N TYR A 436 27.70 -37.91 39.70
CA TYR A 436 28.80 -38.85 39.62
C TYR A 436 28.69 -39.60 38.31
N GLU A 437 29.80 -39.76 37.61
CA GLU A 437 29.89 -40.63 36.44
C GLU A 437 31.21 -41.38 36.41
N SER A 438 31.17 -42.63 35.97
CA SER A 438 32.34 -43.45 35.77
C SER A 438 32.17 -44.32 34.52
N SER A 439 33.27 -44.61 33.83
CA SER A 439 33.29 -45.54 32.70
C SER A 439 34.08 -46.77 33.11
N ILE A 440 33.38 -47.91 33.25
CA ILE A 440 33.94 -49.15 33.75
C ILE A 440 33.67 -50.34 32.82
N ARG A 441 34.56 -51.33 32.84
CA ARG A 441 34.35 -52.62 32.18
C ARG A 441 34.65 -53.75 33.16
N ILE A 442 33.70 -54.67 33.30
CA ILE A 442 33.78 -55.77 34.26
C ILE A 442 34.42 -56.98 33.57
N SER A 443 35.59 -57.43 34.02
CA SER A 443 36.33 -58.50 33.32
C SER A 443 35.59 -59.85 33.33
N ALA A 444 35.08 -60.24 34.50
CA ALA A 444 34.27 -61.43 34.72
C ALA A 444 33.20 -61.11 35.76
N LEU A 445 32.02 -61.71 35.66
CA LEU A 445 30.91 -61.48 36.59
C LEU A 445 31.18 -62.10 37.97
N SER A 446 30.47 -61.57 38.96
CA SER A 446 30.44 -62.13 40.32
C SER A 446 29.73 -63.48 40.26
N ASP A 447 30.11 -64.43 41.11
CA ASP A 447 29.50 -65.76 41.17
C ASP A 447 29.55 -66.32 42.60
N ALA A 448 28.96 -67.51 42.81
CA ALA A 448 28.82 -68.10 44.13
C ALA A 448 30.16 -68.48 44.80
N ALA A 449 31.24 -68.69 44.01
CA ALA A 449 32.57 -68.96 44.54
C ALA A 449 33.33 -67.65 44.79
N ASP A 450 33.39 -66.79 43.78
CA ASP A 450 34.09 -65.52 43.76
C ASP A 450 33.11 -64.35 43.91
N ILE A 451 32.55 -64.20 45.11
CA ILE A 451 31.59 -63.15 45.42
C ILE A 451 32.28 -61.79 45.52
N PHE A 452 31.98 -60.86 44.62
CA PHE A 452 32.41 -59.47 44.74
C PHE A 452 31.29 -58.50 44.40
N SER A 453 31.43 -57.27 44.87
CA SER A 453 30.61 -56.13 44.46
C SER A 453 31.44 -55.10 43.71
N ILE A 454 30.76 -54.38 42.83
CA ILE A 454 31.25 -53.14 42.23
C ILE A 454 30.32 -52.02 42.66
N LYS A 455 30.87 -50.90 43.10
CA LYS A 455 30.10 -49.73 43.55
C LYS A 455 30.67 -48.46 42.93
N CYS A 456 29.78 -47.65 42.39
CA CYS A 456 30.09 -46.41 41.66
C CYS A 456 29.16 -45.31 42.16
N GLY A 457 29.68 -44.34 42.89
CA GLY A 457 28.90 -43.25 43.48
C GLY A 457 29.61 -42.66 44.69
N TRP A 458 28.87 -42.22 45.71
CA TRP A 458 29.42 -41.74 46.96
C TRP A 458 29.27 -42.77 48.07
N LEU A 459 30.34 -43.02 48.81
CA LEU A 459 30.40 -43.98 49.91
C LEU A 459 31.09 -43.34 51.13
N ASN A 460 30.70 -43.71 52.35
CA ASN A 460 31.42 -43.30 53.56
C ASN A 460 32.85 -43.90 53.63
N SER A 461 33.73 -43.31 54.43
CA SER A 461 35.12 -43.77 54.62
C SER A 461 35.22 -45.26 54.98
N ASP A 462 34.30 -45.77 55.80
CA ASP A 462 34.38 -47.13 56.32
C ASP A 462 33.92 -48.15 55.27
N SER A 463 33.13 -47.71 54.29
CA SER A 463 32.90 -48.48 53.06
C SER A 463 34.19 -48.74 52.30
N ALA A 464 35.28 -48.01 52.52
CA ALA A 464 36.57 -48.31 51.92
C ALA A 464 37.36 -49.35 52.74
N SER A 465 37.07 -49.59 54.01
CA SER A 465 37.95 -50.36 54.91
C SER A 465 37.51 -51.80 55.16
N SER A 466 36.22 -52.12 55.18
CA SER A 466 35.70 -53.47 55.48
C SER A 466 34.45 -53.84 54.64
N VAL A 467 34.13 -55.14 54.62
CA VAL A 467 32.94 -55.70 53.95
C VAL A 467 31.69 -55.32 54.73
N GLY A 468 30.66 -54.79 54.06
CA GLY A 468 29.37 -54.47 54.68
C GLY A 468 29.38 -53.26 55.61
N ALA A 469 30.42 -52.42 55.56
CA ALA A 469 30.57 -51.23 56.41
C ALA A 469 30.00 -49.95 55.79
N GLU A 470 29.10 -50.09 54.81
CA GLU A 470 28.33 -48.98 54.28
C GLU A 470 27.40 -48.44 55.39
N THR A 471 27.79 -47.33 56.02
CA THR A 471 26.92 -46.61 56.95
C THR A 471 26.18 -45.49 56.23
N ASN A 472 26.83 -44.83 55.27
CA ASN A 472 26.25 -43.76 54.45
C ASN A 472 26.72 -43.89 52.99
N GLY A 473 25.83 -43.64 52.04
CA GLY A 473 26.22 -43.57 50.63
C GLY A 473 25.04 -43.47 49.66
N LEU A 474 25.36 -43.14 48.41
CA LEU A 474 24.47 -43.23 47.25
C LEU A 474 25.31 -43.74 46.08
N PHE A 475 25.02 -44.94 45.58
CA PHE A 475 25.82 -45.55 44.52
C PHE A 475 25.02 -46.53 43.67
N LEU A 476 25.42 -46.66 42.42
CA LEU A 476 25.02 -47.77 41.57
C LEU A 476 25.94 -48.95 41.85
N MET A 477 25.37 -50.13 42.05
CA MET A 477 26.12 -51.33 42.36
C MET A 477 25.70 -52.56 41.56
N TYR A 478 26.62 -53.50 41.48
CA TYR A 478 26.39 -54.83 40.93
C TYR A 478 26.95 -55.91 41.87
N ARG A 479 26.18 -56.99 42.06
CA ARG A 479 26.57 -58.26 42.68
C ARG A 479 25.62 -59.35 42.16
N HIS A 480 26.13 -60.55 41.88
CA HIS A 480 25.36 -61.58 41.16
C HIS A 480 24.09 -62.07 41.88
N ASN A 481 24.11 -62.11 43.21
CA ASN A 481 22.99 -62.54 44.04
C ASN A 481 22.13 -61.37 44.55
N LEU A 482 22.30 -60.17 43.96
CA LEU A 482 21.47 -59.00 44.23
C LEU A 482 20.67 -58.66 42.97
N ASN A 483 19.37 -58.37 43.10
CA ASN A 483 18.47 -58.03 42.00
C ASN A 483 18.64 -58.93 40.76
N SER A 484 18.73 -60.25 40.95
CA SER A 484 18.94 -61.22 39.88
C SER A 484 20.18 -60.94 38.99
N GLY A 485 21.23 -60.33 39.55
CA GLY A 485 22.46 -59.97 38.83
C GLY A 485 22.33 -58.72 37.95
N GLN A 486 21.31 -57.90 38.16
CA GLN A 486 21.11 -56.62 37.47
C GLN A 486 21.67 -55.46 38.31
N TRP A 487 21.79 -54.27 37.71
CA TRP A 487 22.19 -53.07 38.44
C TRP A 487 21.20 -52.72 39.55
N VAL A 488 21.70 -52.14 40.65
CA VAL A 488 20.88 -51.62 41.76
C VAL A 488 21.39 -50.24 42.15
N LEU A 489 20.52 -49.24 42.14
CA LEU A 489 20.80 -47.96 42.78
C LEU A 489 20.49 -48.10 44.27
N ARG A 490 21.49 -47.92 45.12
CA ARG A 490 21.35 -48.06 46.56
C ARG A 490 21.70 -46.75 47.25
N ALA A 491 20.82 -46.31 48.14
CA ALA A 491 21.14 -45.33 49.16
C ALA A 491 21.27 -46.04 50.51
N VAL A 492 22.24 -45.59 51.30
CA VAL A 492 22.43 -46.04 52.67
C VAL A 492 22.46 -44.79 53.56
N ASN A 493 21.58 -44.71 54.54
CA ASN A 493 21.51 -43.59 55.48
C ASN A 493 21.54 -44.15 56.90
N ASN A 494 22.65 -43.90 57.60
CA ASN A 494 22.90 -44.44 58.93
C ASN A 494 22.56 -45.94 59.03
N THR A 495 23.14 -46.75 58.14
CA THR A 495 22.93 -48.20 57.95
C THR A 495 21.57 -48.63 57.36
N THR A 496 20.59 -47.73 57.25
CA THR A 496 19.30 -48.04 56.60
C THR A 496 19.49 -48.09 55.09
N ILE A 497 19.09 -49.19 54.46
CA ILE A 497 19.25 -49.41 53.02
C ILE A 497 17.93 -49.14 52.29
N THR A 498 17.98 -48.32 51.24
CA THR A 498 16.90 -48.13 50.27
C THR A 498 17.41 -48.44 48.86
N GLU A 499 16.67 -49.25 48.10
CA GLU A 499 17.09 -49.72 46.78
C GLU A 499 16.08 -49.39 45.68
N GLY A 500 16.61 -48.94 44.55
CA GLY A 500 15.95 -48.87 43.26
C GLY A 500 16.50 -49.96 42.35
N ASN A 501 15.68 -50.98 42.08
CA ASN A 501 16.08 -52.10 41.24
C ASN A 501 16.00 -51.72 39.76
N SER A 502 17.07 -52.04 39.02
CA SER A 502 17.05 -51.94 37.56
C SER A 502 16.50 -53.20 36.91
N THR A 503 16.07 -53.07 35.65
CA THR A 503 15.87 -54.19 34.71
C THR A 503 17.05 -54.41 33.76
N SER A 504 18.10 -53.58 33.86
CA SER A 504 19.27 -53.62 32.98
C SER A 504 20.28 -54.68 33.41
N ALA A 505 20.52 -55.66 32.55
CA ALA A 505 21.46 -56.74 32.79
C ALA A 505 22.92 -56.28 32.76
N VAL A 506 23.74 -56.92 33.59
CA VAL A 506 25.20 -56.71 33.62
C VAL A 506 25.89 -57.84 32.87
N ALA A 507 26.76 -57.50 31.93
CA ALA A 507 27.51 -58.42 31.10
C ALA A 507 29.01 -58.27 31.35
N ALA A 508 29.73 -59.39 31.36
CA ALA A 508 31.19 -59.38 31.38
C ALA A 508 31.76 -58.77 30.09
N ALA A 509 33.01 -58.32 30.17
CA ALA A 509 33.81 -57.76 29.09
C ALA A 509 33.18 -56.56 28.35
N THR A 510 32.14 -55.95 28.90
CA THR A 510 31.38 -54.84 28.29
C THR A 510 31.68 -53.53 29.01
N TRP A 511 31.87 -52.45 28.25
CA TRP A 511 32.01 -51.10 28.80
C TRP A 511 30.65 -50.51 29.16
N TYR A 512 30.57 -49.94 30.36
CA TYR A 512 29.41 -49.26 30.89
C TYR A 512 29.80 -47.85 31.31
N ARG A 513 29.08 -46.85 30.78
CA ARG A 513 29.04 -45.52 31.37
C ARG A 513 27.97 -45.50 32.44
N VAL A 514 28.37 -45.49 33.69
CA VAL A 514 27.48 -45.46 34.86
C VAL A 514 27.40 -44.04 35.40
N LYS A 515 26.19 -43.54 35.60
CA LYS A 515 25.95 -42.20 36.12
C LYS A 515 24.95 -42.27 37.27
N VAL A 516 25.22 -41.56 38.35
CA VAL A 516 24.36 -41.44 39.53
C VAL A 516 24.17 -39.96 39.82
N ILE A 517 22.92 -39.56 40.00
CA ILE A 517 22.53 -38.18 40.30
C ILE A 517 21.75 -38.16 41.60
N ALA A 518 22.10 -37.25 42.51
CA ALA A 518 21.27 -36.87 43.64
C ALA A 518 20.66 -35.50 43.36
N TYR A 519 19.34 -35.40 43.44
CA TYR A 519 18.60 -34.18 43.16
C TYR A 519 18.36 -33.34 44.42
N PRO A 520 18.17 -32.01 44.28
CA PRO A 520 17.88 -31.11 45.40
C PRO A 520 16.58 -31.38 46.17
N ASP A 521 15.76 -32.37 45.82
CA ASP A 521 14.55 -32.75 46.57
C ASP A 521 14.72 -34.02 47.41
N GLY A 522 15.93 -34.59 47.43
CA GLY A 522 16.21 -35.85 48.14
C GLY A 522 15.91 -37.10 47.32
N THR A 523 15.58 -36.97 46.03
CA THR A 523 15.48 -38.10 45.10
C THR A 523 16.81 -38.39 44.42
N ALA A 524 16.94 -39.59 43.83
CA ALA A 524 18.10 -39.94 43.03
C ALA A 524 17.75 -40.77 41.81
N ALA A 525 18.63 -40.72 40.81
CA ALA A 525 18.51 -41.49 39.59
C ALA A 525 19.86 -42.09 39.17
N ALA A 526 19.80 -43.29 38.59
CA ALA A 526 20.96 -43.94 37.99
C ALA A 526 20.72 -44.19 36.51
N TYR A 527 21.77 -44.01 35.72
CA TYR A 527 21.76 -44.21 34.29
C TYR A 527 22.91 -45.13 33.88
N VAL A 528 22.66 -45.99 32.91
CA VAL A 528 23.67 -46.85 32.29
C VAL A 528 23.63 -46.59 30.78
N ASN A 529 24.78 -46.23 30.22
CA ASN A 529 24.93 -45.87 28.81
C ASN A 529 23.94 -44.78 28.35
N GLY A 530 23.64 -43.83 29.25
CA GLY A 530 22.71 -42.72 29.01
C GLY A 530 21.22 -43.05 29.22
N THR A 531 20.86 -44.32 29.41
CA THR A 531 19.47 -44.72 29.68
C THR A 531 19.19 -44.73 31.19
N LEU A 532 18.04 -44.20 31.62
CA LEU A 532 17.60 -44.27 33.03
C LEU A 532 17.34 -45.73 33.40
N VAL A 533 17.99 -46.20 34.47
CA VAL A 533 17.94 -47.61 34.88
C VAL A 533 17.31 -47.85 36.25
N ALA A 534 17.32 -46.87 37.16
CA ALA A 534 16.72 -46.96 38.49
C ALA A 534 16.53 -45.56 39.08
N THR A 535 15.54 -45.41 39.97
CA THR A 535 15.29 -44.19 40.74
C THR A 535 15.08 -44.50 42.22
N LEU A 536 15.28 -43.50 43.07
CA LEU A 536 14.97 -43.52 44.49
C LEU A 536 14.11 -42.30 44.82
N ALA A 537 12.98 -42.52 45.49
CA ALA A 537 12.11 -41.44 45.95
C ALA A 537 12.56 -40.82 47.28
N SER A 538 13.42 -41.53 48.04
CA SER A 538 13.94 -41.09 49.33
C SER A 538 15.11 -41.99 49.76
N GLY A 539 15.66 -41.76 50.97
CA GLY A 539 16.67 -42.61 51.60
C GLY A 539 18.12 -42.15 51.42
N LEU A 540 18.34 -40.99 50.80
CA LEU A 540 19.65 -40.37 50.70
C LEU A 540 20.25 -40.06 52.09
N PRO A 541 21.59 -40.02 52.23
CA PRO A 541 22.22 -39.62 53.48
C PRO A 541 21.82 -38.21 53.91
N GLY A 542 21.43 -38.05 55.18
CA GLY A 542 20.96 -36.80 55.77
C GLY A 542 22.07 -35.91 56.33
N SER A 543 21.69 -34.92 57.13
CA SER A 543 22.64 -34.02 57.80
C SER A 543 23.67 -34.78 58.65
N GLY A 544 24.95 -34.41 58.54
CA GLY A 544 26.06 -35.01 59.29
C GLY A 544 26.54 -36.37 58.78
N GLN A 545 26.05 -36.83 57.62
CA GLN A 545 26.39 -38.13 57.03
C GLN A 545 27.28 -37.95 55.79
N ASP A 546 28.56 -37.71 56.03
CA ASP A 546 29.50 -37.43 54.96
C ASP A 546 29.84 -38.67 54.13
N CYS A 547 29.90 -38.46 52.81
CA CYS A 547 30.33 -39.47 51.84
C CYS A 547 31.45 -38.91 50.94
N ALA A 548 32.18 -39.81 50.28
CA ALA A 548 33.15 -39.46 49.25
C ALA A 548 32.89 -40.25 47.96
N PRO A 549 33.07 -39.63 46.79
CA PRO A 549 32.92 -40.31 45.52
C PRO A 549 33.97 -41.41 45.38
N MET A 550 33.56 -42.57 44.88
CA MET A 550 34.42 -43.73 44.77
C MET A 550 33.94 -44.67 43.65
N THR A 551 34.90 -45.21 42.91
CA THR A 551 34.72 -46.44 42.12
C THR A 551 35.47 -47.55 42.86
N ILE A 552 34.79 -48.61 43.27
CA ILE A 552 35.41 -49.71 44.02
C ILE A 552 34.94 -51.08 43.51
N ILE A 553 35.88 -52.01 43.41
CA ILE A 553 35.63 -53.45 43.37
C ILE A 553 36.11 -54.07 44.68
N ARG A 554 35.28 -54.90 45.31
CA ARG A 554 35.61 -55.59 46.57
C ARG A 554 35.07 -57.01 46.62
N LYS A 555 35.88 -57.96 47.10
CA LYS A 555 35.43 -59.29 47.53
C LYS A 555 34.55 -59.19 48.77
N GLU A 556 33.39 -59.82 48.70
CA GLU A 556 32.33 -59.73 49.71
C GLU A 556 32.35 -60.93 50.66
N GLY A 557 31.64 -60.80 51.78
CA GLY A 557 31.49 -61.89 52.75
C GLY A 557 30.86 -63.12 52.11
N GLY A 558 31.38 -64.30 52.45
CA GLY A 558 30.98 -65.58 51.87
C GLY A 558 31.77 -66.01 50.63
N THR A 559 32.73 -65.21 50.16
CA THR A 559 33.67 -65.63 49.10
C THR A 559 34.49 -66.83 49.57
N THR A 560 34.46 -67.92 48.79
CA THR A 560 35.28 -69.13 49.01
C THR A 560 36.34 -69.34 47.92
N GLY A 561 36.12 -68.75 46.74
CA GLY A 561 37.06 -68.73 45.62
C GLY A 561 38.24 -67.79 45.84
N THR A 562 39.37 -68.12 45.23
CA THR A 562 40.62 -67.35 45.27
C THR A 562 40.94 -66.70 43.92
N THR A 563 39.99 -66.70 42.97
CA THR A 563 40.22 -66.16 41.63
C THR A 563 40.27 -64.64 41.69
N ALA A 564 41.32 -64.05 41.10
CA ALA A 564 41.39 -62.61 40.94
C ALA A 564 40.26 -62.10 40.03
N ARG A 565 39.57 -61.05 40.48
CA ARG A 565 38.52 -60.36 39.73
C ARG A 565 38.91 -58.89 39.56
N SER A 566 38.55 -58.30 38.42
CA SER A 566 38.93 -56.92 38.13
C SER A 566 37.85 -56.15 37.36
N ILE A 567 37.94 -54.83 37.47
CA ILE A 567 37.32 -53.88 36.55
C ILE A 567 38.38 -53.03 35.88
N ASP A 568 38.17 -52.71 34.61
CA ASP A 568 38.89 -51.63 33.93
C ASP A 568 38.12 -50.33 34.15
N LEU A 569 38.82 -49.23 34.44
CA LEU A 569 38.28 -47.91 34.75
C LEU A 569 38.96 -46.87 33.85
N ASP A 570 38.18 -46.10 33.10
CA ASP A 570 38.67 -45.06 32.19
C ASP A 570 38.71 -43.68 32.89
N TYR A 571 37.57 -43.23 33.42
CA TYR A 571 37.48 -41.98 34.16
C TYR A 571 36.47 -42.07 35.31
N MET A 572 36.63 -41.17 36.27
CA MET A 572 35.62 -40.82 37.27
C MET A 572 35.41 -39.31 37.23
N ALA A 573 34.18 -38.88 36.97
CA ALA A 573 33.78 -37.49 36.94
C ALA A 573 32.80 -37.22 38.07
N ILE A 574 33.00 -36.10 38.76
CA ILE A 574 32.16 -35.66 39.86
C ILE A 574 31.82 -34.19 39.68
N GLY A 575 30.57 -33.86 39.95
CA GLY A 575 30.05 -32.51 39.83
C GLY A 575 29.12 -32.21 40.99
N THR A 576 29.17 -30.99 41.49
CA THR A 576 28.15 -30.47 42.40
C THR A 576 27.80 -29.05 41.98
N ILE A 577 26.50 -28.79 41.86
CA ILE A 577 25.97 -27.45 41.69
C ILE A 577 25.25 -27.09 42.99
N TYR A 578 25.68 -25.98 43.59
CA TYR A 578 25.18 -25.52 44.87
C TYR A 578 23.94 -24.63 44.69
N ASN A 579 23.01 -24.65 45.65
CA ASN A 579 21.85 -23.74 45.64
C ASN A 579 22.24 -22.27 45.90
N SER A 580 23.45 -22.01 46.37
CA SER A 580 23.98 -20.69 46.72
C SER A 580 25.44 -20.58 46.29
N ALA A 581 25.86 -19.36 45.93
CA ALA A 581 27.26 -19.06 45.64
C ALA A 581 28.12 -19.34 46.88
N ARG A 582 29.26 -20.02 46.68
CA ARG A 582 30.23 -20.37 47.72
C ARG A 582 31.27 -19.29 47.96
#